data_AF-A0A381VA65-F1
#
_entry.id   AF-A0A381VA65-F1
#
_cell.length_a   1.000
_cell.length_b   1.000
_cell.length_c   1.000
_cell.angle_alpha   90.00
_cell.angle_beta   90.00
_cell.angle_gamma   90.00
#
_symmetry.space_group_name_H-M   'P 1'
#
loop_
_entity.id
_entity.type
_entity.pdbx_description
1 polymer ?
#
loop_
_entity_poly.entity_id
_entity_poly.type
_entity_poly.pdbx_seq_one_letter_code
_entity_poly.pdbx_strand_id
1 'polypeptide(L)'
;MMQAPHDIEARFGPEAAAAVAPRIGTPAVGDPTRSPAPEDRINGSLVGSAIGDALGDPVEDRSRRWIAQRCGDVTGYLVPSPTISSDTLLTLITADSILADPVDHPARLASRLLGAQVPTRGRSMKHAQTELLAGRPWWQAAMPKSAGTAGAARCTAFGLMWAGDPQRAAYEAALSASVTHGHPVATTAAAAIAAAVALAASGDGSLDGSWIEAVIRIATGFEQGAVPGKTIVDRLSVLPALLDQPAESVLAIIGTGVIANETVPAALWCAAAHAVPVDGVYAAVSAGGDTDTIASMAGACIGARHGEAAWPSHLTNLAGLDEVRMVADRISIRAADGSDTREATVAPGQAEIPTTGPSGDLPVHVSFLVDRSGSMSGLQGDVVGGFNSFVANQRNLPGGCRLTAVQFDGQNPYEVFRDGVDIGAVLDLTVQEYQPRGSTPLFDALGNLIRSAEKRLADLGTAEDQIIVVFTDGYENASRTWTREAVFELVEAKKKEGWAFVFMGANQDSYATGDGLGFHRGSTQNFRGDGMGTRTSFESVNLALADYRTSNHEEKQRRKADFFDGRKEAEVDDLNR
;
A
#
# COMPACT_ATOMS: atom_id res chain seq x y z
N MET A 1 -0.64 17.60 -26.02
CA MET A 1 -0.52 16.74 -24.82
C MET A 1 0.42 17.42 -23.85
N MET A 2 0.09 17.41 -22.56
CA MET A 2 0.97 17.92 -21.51
C MET A 2 2.27 17.10 -21.46
N GLN A 3 3.40 17.76 -21.20
CA GLN A 3 4.70 17.10 -21.07
C GLN A 3 5.07 16.92 -19.60
N ALA A 4 5.85 15.88 -19.29
CA ALA A 4 6.22 15.49 -17.93
C ALA A 4 6.69 16.64 -17.03
N PRO A 5 7.60 17.55 -17.41
CA PRO A 5 8.04 18.62 -16.51
C PRO A 5 6.91 19.56 -16.08
N HIS A 6 6.00 19.88 -17.00
CA HIS A 6 4.85 20.75 -16.72
C HIS A 6 3.83 20.06 -15.81
N ASP A 7 3.59 18.75 -15.99
CA ASP A 7 2.71 17.98 -15.11
C ASP A 7 3.28 17.86 -13.69
N ILE A 8 4.59 17.59 -13.57
CA ILE A 8 5.26 17.51 -12.27
C ILE A 8 5.23 18.87 -11.56
N GLU A 9 5.49 19.96 -12.29
CA GLU A 9 5.40 21.31 -11.74
C GLU A 9 3.98 21.66 -11.28
N ALA A 10 2.97 21.28 -12.07
CA ALA A 10 1.57 21.51 -11.74
C ALA A 10 1.12 20.71 -10.51
N ARG A 11 1.56 19.45 -10.36
CA ARG A 11 1.18 18.56 -9.25
C ARG A 11 1.96 18.81 -7.96
N PHE A 12 3.26 19.09 -8.08
CA PHE A 12 4.19 19.03 -6.94
C PHE A 12 5.06 20.28 -6.81
N GLY A 13 4.89 21.27 -7.68
CA GLY A 13 5.62 22.53 -7.64
C GLY A 13 6.98 22.51 -8.36
N PRO A 14 7.60 23.69 -8.51
CA PRO A 14 8.79 23.88 -9.34
C PRO A 14 10.03 23.16 -8.79
N GLU A 15 10.14 22.99 -7.47
CA GLU A 15 11.27 22.27 -6.86
C GLU A 15 11.27 20.78 -7.19
N ALA A 16 10.09 20.15 -7.17
CA ALA A 16 9.93 18.76 -7.56
C ALA A 16 10.22 18.57 -9.05
N ALA A 17 9.70 19.47 -9.90
CA ALA A 17 9.98 19.46 -11.34
C ALA A 17 11.47 19.56 -11.63
N ALA A 18 12.18 20.50 -10.98
CA ALA A 18 13.62 20.66 -11.15
C ALA A 18 14.41 19.42 -10.70
N ALA A 19 13.99 18.74 -9.64
CA ALA A 19 14.68 17.56 -9.10
C ALA A 19 14.43 16.28 -9.90
N VAL A 20 13.21 16.13 -10.46
CA VAL A 20 12.72 14.87 -11.02
C VAL A 20 12.74 14.86 -12.55
N ALA A 21 12.44 15.98 -13.22
CA ALA A 21 12.40 16.04 -14.68
C ALA A 21 13.70 15.56 -15.36
N PRO A 22 14.92 15.84 -14.84
CA PRO A 22 16.16 15.30 -15.41
C PRO A 22 16.26 13.77 -15.36
N ARG A 23 15.50 13.11 -14.46
CA ARG A 23 15.44 11.64 -14.35
C ARG A 23 14.44 11.03 -15.33
N ILE A 24 13.36 11.74 -15.66
CA ILE A 24 12.24 11.21 -16.45
C ILE A 24 12.27 11.64 -17.92
N GLY A 25 12.77 12.85 -18.22
CA GLY A 25 12.72 13.41 -19.57
C GLY A 25 11.53 14.32 -19.82
N THR A 26 11.23 14.48 -21.09
CA THR A 26 10.10 15.27 -21.59
C THR A 26 9.04 14.42 -22.32
N PRO A 27 8.72 13.19 -21.88
CA PRO A 27 7.69 12.40 -22.53
C PRO A 27 6.32 13.08 -22.43
N ALA A 28 5.42 12.71 -23.33
CA ALA A 28 4.00 12.97 -23.15
C ALA A 28 3.47 12.17 -21.95
N VAL A 29 2.52 12.74 -21.19
CA VAL A 29 2.03 12.12 -19.94
C VAL A 29 0.87 11.14 -20.12
N GLY A 30 0.33 10.99 -21.33
CA GLY A 30 -0.87 10.19 -21.61
C GLY A 30 -2.17 10.81 -21.05
N ASP A 31 -3.28 10.07 -21.17
CA ASP A 31 -4.57 10.38 -20.55
C ASP A 31 -4.56 9.92 -19.08
N PRO A 32 -4.79 10.81 -18.10
CA PRO A 32 -4.81 10.44 -16.69
C PRO A 32 -5.99 9.53 -16.30
N THR A 33 -7.02 9.44 -17.13
CA THR A 33 -8.22 8.64 -16.87
C THR A 33 -7.85 7.18 -16.63
N ARG A 34 -8.26 6.65 -15.48
CA ARG A 34 -8.05 5.23 -15.14
C ARG A 34 -8.77 4.35 -16.16
N SER A 35 -8.06 3.34 -16.63
CA SER A 35 -8.57 2.34 -17.58
C SER A 35 -8.03 0.97 -17.18
N PRO A 36 -8.50 0.41 -16.04
CA PRO A 36 -7.92 -0.81 -15.50
C PRO A 36 -8.10 -2.00 -16.43
N ALA A 37 -7.18 -2.95 -16.37
CA ALA A 37 -7.26 -4.22 -17.06
C ALA A 37 -8.48 -5.05 -16.60
N PRO A 38 -8.94 -6.02 -17.39
CA PRO A 38 -9.90 -7.02 -16.93
C PRO A 38 -9.42 -7.75 -15.67
N GLU A 39 -10.34 -8.06 -14.75
CA GLU A 39 -10.05 -8.71 -13.45
C GLU A 39 -9.17 -9.96 -13.58
N ASP A 40 -9.48 -10.86 -14.52
CA ASP A 40 -8.68 -12.07 -14.79
C ASP A 40 -7.22 -11.73 -15.16
N ARG A 41 -6.98 -10.65 -15.91
CA ARG A 41 -5.64 -10.19 -16.28
C ARG A 41 -4.93 -9.48 -15.13
N ILE A 42 -5.66 -8.77 -14.28
CA ILE A 42 -5.11 -8.19 -13.04
C ILE A 42 -4.61 -9.31 -12.13
N ASN A 43 -5.48 -10.28 -11.85
CA ASN A 43 -5.15 -11.45 -11.03
C ASN A 43 -4.00 -12.24 -11.63
N GLY A 44 -4.10 -12.61 -12.91
CA GLY A 44 -3.04 -13.30 -13.64
C GLY A 44 -1.69 -12.58 -13.53
N SER A 45 -1.64 -11.27 -13.74
CA SER A 45 -0.40 -10.50 -13.71
C SER A 45 0.22 -10.43 -12.31
N LEU A 46 -0.55 -10.07 -11.29
CA LEU A 46 -0.03 -9.93 -9.92
C LEU A 46 0.37 -11.28 -9.32
N VAL A 47 -0.43 -12.32 -9.53
CA VAL A 47 -0.10 -13.71 -9.14
C VAL A 47 1.15 -14.18 -9.87
N GLY A 48 1.27 -13.91 -11.17
CA GLY A 48 2.45 -14.24 -11.97
C GLY A 48 3.73 -13.60 -11.47
N SER A 49 3.64 -12.32 -11.09
CA SER A 49 4.75 -11.57 -10.48
C SER A 49 5.19 -12.24 -9.18
N ALA A 50 4.25 -12.58 -8.29
CA ALA A 50 4.55 -13.25 -7.03
C ALA A 50 5.12 -14.68 -7.20
N ILE A 51 4.60 -15.45 -8.17
CA ILE A 51 5.13 -16.76 -8.54
C ILE A 51 6.57 -16.65 -9.03
N GLY A 52 6.85 -15.70 -9.91
CA GLY A 52 8.18 -15.47 -10.46
C GLY A 52 9.19 -15.09 -9.38
N ASP A 53 8.83 -14.14 -8.52
CA ASP A 53 9.60 -13.73 -7.34
C ASP A 53 9.97 -14.95 -6.46
N ALA A 54 8.96 -15.69 -6.00
CA ALA A 54 9.17 -16.83 -5.10
C ALA A 54 9.93 -18.02 -5.74
N LEU A 55 9.84 -18.20 -7.06
CA LEU A 55 10.63 -19.21 -7.77
C LEU A 55 12.10 -18.80 -7.91
N GLY A 56 12.35 -17.51 -8.12
CA GLY A 56 13.69 -16.98 -8.38
C GLY A 56 14.51 -16.66 -7.13
N ASP A 57 13.88 -16.29 -6.01
CA ASP A 57 14.57 -15.86 -4.78
C ASP A 57 15.61 -16.89 -4.26
N PRO A 58 15.32 -18.21 -4.23
CA PRO A 58 16.28 -19.21 -3.74
C PRO A 58 17.58 -19.31 -4.56
N VAL A 59 17.56 -18.82 -5.80
CA VAL A 59 18.68 -18.88 -6.75
C VAL A 59 19.17 -17.51 -7.21
N GLU A 60 18.72 -16.43 -6.55
CA GLU A 60 19.27 -15.08 -6.72
C GLU A 60 20.81 -15.12 -6.59
N ASP A 61 21.48 -14.32 -7.42
CA ASP A 61 22.94 -14.22 -7.54
C ASP A 61 23.66 -15.50 -7.99
N ARG A 62 22.94 -16.57 -8.34
CA ARG A 62 23.55 -17.80 -8.90
C ARG A 62 23.73 -17.68 -10.40
N SER A 63 24.81 -18.26 -10.92
CA SER A 63 24.99 -18.32 -12.38
C SER A 63 24.07 -19.37 -13.01
N ARG A 64 23.67 -19.17 -14.27
CA ARG A 64 22.93 -20.16 -15.06
C ARG A 64 23.52 -21.56 -14.98
N ARG A 65 24.85 -21.67 -15.08
CA ARG A 65 25.57 -22.95 -14.97
C ARG A 65 25.40 -23.58 -13.59
N TRP A 66 25.42 -22.78 -12.52
CA TRP A 66 25.20 -23.29 -11.17
C TRP A 66 23.79 -23.84 -11.01
N ILE A 67 22.78 -23.10 -11.50
CA ILE A 67 21.37 -23.50 -11.44
C ILE A 67 21.15 -24.80 -12.21
N ALA A 68 21.62 -24.88 -13.45
CA ALA A 68 21.52 -26.10 -14.26
C ALA A 68 22.20 -27.31 -13.59
N GLN A 69 23.34 -27.11 -12.92
CA GLN A 69 24.08 -28.20 -12.26
C GLN A 69 23.49 -28.66 -10.93
N ARG A 70 22.81 -27.77 -10.19
CA ARG A 70 22.35 -28.04 -8.82
C ARG A 70 20.84 -28.24 -8.71
N CYS A 71 20.07 -27.55 -9.53
CA CYS A 71 18.62 -27.57 -9.53
C CYS A 71 18.06 -28.39 -10.70
N GLY A 72 18.83 -28.55 -11.79
CA GLY A 72 18.33 -29.16 -13.02
C GLY A 72 17.32 -28.25 -13.72
N ASP A 73 16.32 -28.86 -14.37
CA ASP A 73 15.24 -28.12 -15.02
C ASP A 73 14.25 -27.60 -13.96
N VAL A 74 14.14 -26.28 -13.84
CA VAL A 74 13.20 -25.63 -12.93
C VAL A 74 11.79 -25.79 -13.47
N THR A 75 10.93 -26.49 -12.74
CA THR A 75 9.52 -26.75 -13.09
C THR A 75 8.57 -26.48 -11.92
N GLY A 76 9.09 -25.92 -10.83
CA GLY A 76 8.38 -25.68 -9.58
C GLY A 76 9.29 -25.08 -8.52
N TYR A 77 8.75 -24.89 -7.32
CA TYR A 77 9.49 -24.29 -6.20
C TYR A 77 10.71 -25.11 -5.79
N LEU A 78 11.82 -24.40 -5.58
CA LEU A 78 13.11 -24.98 -5.21
C LEU A 78 13.27 -25.18 -3.69
N VAL A 79 12.27 -24.74 -2.91
CA VAL A 79 12.22 -24.82 -1.46
C VAL A 79 10.87 -25.42 -1.01
N PRO A 80 10.84 -26.12 0.13
CA PRO A 80 9.62 -26.80 0.60
C PRO A 80 8.52 -25.86 1.08
N SER A 81 8.87 -24.61 1.44
CA SER A 81 7.94 -23.60 1.94
C SER A 81 8.20 -22.29 1.19
N PRO A 82 7.72 -22.18 -0.06
CA PRO A 82 7.90 -20.97 -0.86
C PRO A 82 7.09 -19.82 -0.27
N THR A 83 7.66 -18.62 -0.30
CA THR A 83 7.03 -17.38 0.16
C THR A 83 7.42 -16.25 -0.78
N ILE A 84 6.56 -15.24 -0.85
CA ILE A 84 6.88 -13.98 -1.52
C ILE A 84 8.09 -13.28 -0.90
N SER A 85 8.84 -12.51 -1.69
CA SER A 85 10.06 -11.79 -1.25
C SER A 85 9.86 -10.27 -1.27
N SER A 86 10.97 -9.52 -1.20
CA SER A 86 10.94 -8.06 -1.23
C SER A 86 10.33 -7.46 -2.51
N ASP A 87 10.43 -8.14 -3.65
CA ASP A 87 9.89 -7.65 -4.92
C ASP A 87 8.36 -7.62 -4.93
N THR A 88 7.74 -8.72 -4.48
CA THR A 88 6.28 -8.75 -4.30
C THR A 88 5.83 -7.74 -3.24
N LEU A 89 6.50 -7.69 -2.07
CA LEU A 89 6.13 -6.74 -1.02
C LEU A 89 6.20 -5.28 -1.49
N LEU A 90 7.24 -4.91 -2.24
CA LEU A 90 7.36 -3.58 -2.84
C LEU A 90 6.31 -3.33 -3.92
N THR A 91 5.91 -4.35 -4.68
CA THR A 91 4.80 -4.27 -5.63
C THR A 91 3.49 -3.96 -4.91
N LEU A 92 3.18 -4.64 -3.80
CA LEU A 92 1.97 -4.39 -3.00
C LEU A 92 1.98 -2.98 -2.38
N ILE A 93 3.09 -2.55 -1.77
CA ILE A 93 3.26 -1.19 -1.24
C ILE A 93 3.06 -0.14 -2.34
N THR A 94 3.59 -0.40 -3.53
CA THR A 94 3.47 0.50 -4.67
C THR A 94 2.02 0.55 -5.16
N ALA A 95 1.36 -0.59 -5.33
CA ALA A 95 -0.05 -0.68 -5.69
C ALA A 95 -0.95 0.07 -4.71
N ASP A 96 -0.74 -0.11 -3.40
CA ASP A 96 -1.45 0.61 -2.36
C ASP A 96 -1.27 2.12 -2.42
N SER A 97 -0.09 2.58 -2.85
CA SER A 97 0.19 4.00 -3.01
C SER A 97 -0.67 4.61 -4.12
N ILE A 98 -0.80 3.89 -5.24
CA ILE A 98 -1.62 4.30 -6.39
C ILE A 98 -3.11 4.21 -6.06
N LEU A 99 -3.52 3.16 -5.35
CA LEU A 99 -4.90 2.99 -4.89
C LEU A 99 -5.29 4.05 -3.85
N ALA A 100 -4.37 4.49 -2.99
CA ALA A 100 -4.68 5.57 -2.06
C ALA A 100 -4.87 6.90 -2.79
N ASP A 101 -3.95 7.25 -3.70
CA ASP A 101 -4.03 8.48 -4.48
C ASP A 101 -3.28 8.32 -5.80
N PRO A 102 -3.96 8.25 -6.96
CA PRO A 102 -3.31 8.06 -8.25
C PRO A 102 -2.57 9.32 -8.73
N VAL A 103 -2.87 10.49 -8.17
CA VAL A 103 -2.23 11.76 -8.51
C VAL A 103 -1.05 12.03 -7.57
N ASP A 104 -1.16 11.69 -6.30
CA ASP A 104 -0.10 11.90 -5.30
C ASP A 104 0.62 10.60 -4.89
N HIS A 105 0.54 9.55 -5.72
CA HIS A 105 1.16 8.25 -5.41
C HIS A 105 2.66 8.32 -5.06
N PRO A 106 3.49 9.26 -5.58
CA PRO A 106 4.89 9.34 -5.16
C PRO A 106 5.05 9.71 -3.67
N ALA A 107 4.22 10.62 -3.16
CA ALA A 107 4.22 10.98 -1.75
C ALA A 107 3.60 9.87 -0.89
N ARG A 108 2.56 9.20 -1.39
CA ARG A 108 1.95 8.03 -0.74
C ARG A 108 2.91 6.86 -0.63
N LEU A 109 3.74 6.65 -1.65
CA LEU A 109 4.79 5.65 -1.65
C LEU A 109 5.88 6.03 -0.64
N ALA A 110 6.37 7.26 -0.68
CA ALA A 110 7.36 7.75 0.28
C ALA A 110 6.87 7.54 1.73
N SER A 111 5.62 7.88 2.00
CA SER A 111 4.99 7.70 3.32
C SER A 111 4.93 6.23 3.74
N ARG A 112 4.61 5.32 2.82
CA ARG A 112 4.59 3.87 3.11
C ARG A 112 5.99 3.30 3.33
N LEU A 113 6.99 3.77 2.59
CA LEU A 113 8.36 3.33 2.76
C LEU A 113 8.95 3.70 4.13
N LEU A 114 8.48 4.77 4.78
CA LEU A 114 8.86 5.13 6.14
C LEU A 114 8.46 4.08 7.19
N GLY A 115 7.29 3.47 7.01
CA GLY A 115 6.72 2.48 7.93
C GLY A 115 6.93 1.03 7.52
N ALA A 116 7.37 0.77 6.28
CA ALA A 116 7.47 -0.59 5.76
C ALA A 116 8.77 -1.30 6.18
N GLN A 117 8.63 -2.46 6.81
CA GLN A 117 9.72 -3.42 6.95
C GLN A 117 9.80 -4.30 5.71
N VAL A 118 10.62 -3.89 4.74
CA VAL A 118 10.87 -4.68 3.52
C VAL A 118 12.21 -5.41 3.69
N PRO A 119 12.25 -6.75 3.60
CA PRO A 119 13.48 -7.55 3.71
C PRO A 119 14.38 -7.44 2.47
N THR A 120 14.55 -6.22 1.92
CA THR A 120 15.28 -5.99 0.68
C THR A 120 16.79 -5.91 0.90
N ARG A 121 17.55 -6.44 -0.06
CA ARG A 121 19.00 -6.21 -0.19
C ARG A 121 19.33 -4.94 -0.99
N GLY A 122 18.32 -4.32 -1.62
CA GLY A 122 18.46 -3.17 -2.51
C GLY A 122 18.94 -1.90 -1.81
N ARG A 123 20.10 -1.39 -2.24
CA ARG A 123 20.72 -0.18 -1.65
C ARG A 123 19.88 1.07 -1.85
N SER A 124 19.20 1.20 -2.99
CA SER A 124 18.42 2.40 -3.34
C SER A 124 17.17 2.54 -2.50
N MET A 125 16.52 1.43 -2.18
CA MET A 125 15.38 1.41 -1.25
C MET A 125 15.81 1.84 0.15
N LYS A 126 16.88 1.24 0.69
CA LYS A 126 17.43 1.60 2.01
C LYS A 126 17.88 3.06 2.09
N HIS A 127 18.53 3.55 1.03
CA HIS A 127 18.93 4.94 0.93
C HIS A 127 17.71 5.87 0.94
N ALA A 128 16.71 5.59 0.10
CA ALA A 128 15.50 6.39 0.05
C ALA A 128 14.76 6.40 1.39
N GLN A 129 14.64 5.25 2.07
CA GLN A 129 14.08 5.19 3.43
C GLN A 129 14.87 6.07 4.40
N THR A 130 16.20 6.05 4.32
CA THR A 130 17.07 6.88 5.17
C THR A 130 16.84 8.38 4.93
N GLU A 131 16.79 8.81 3.68
CA GLU A 131 16.55 10.21 3.33
C GLU A 131 15.14 10.67 3.73
N LEU A 132 14.13 9.82 3.51
CA LEU A 132 12.75 10.09 3.92
C LEU A 132 12.65 10.20 5.45
N LEU A 133 13.29 9.30 6.20
CA LEU A 133 13.35 9.35 7.67
C LEU A 133 14.05 10.62 8.17
N ALA A 134 15.01 11.15 7.40
CA ALA A 134 15.66 12.43 7.65
C ALA A 134 14.78 13.66 7.28
N GLY A 135 13.53 13.45 6.86
CA GLY A 135 12.59 14.51 6.50
C GLY A 135 12.81 15.12 5.11
N ARG A 136 13.60 14.46 4.24
CA ARG A 136 13.71 14.90 2.84
C ARG A 136 12.39 14.67 2.12
N PRO A 137 11.96 15.62 1.27
CA PRO A 137 10.79 15.39 0.43
C PRO A 137 11.08 14.28 -0.59
N TRP A 138 10.03 13.59 -1.06
CA TRP A 138 10.17 12.41 -1.90
C TRP A 138 11.01 12.65 -3.17
N TRP A 139 10.94 13.86 -3.76
CA TRP A 139 11.70 14.22 -4.96
C TRP A 139 13.21 14.33 -4.72
N GLN A 140 13.66 14.36 -3.46
CA GLN A 140 15.07 14.41 -3.04
C GLN A 140 15.55 13.11 -2.38
N ALA A 141 14.67 12.12 -2.14
CA ALA A 141 15.02 10.90 -1.41
C ALA A 141 15.80 9.87 -2.26
N ALA A 142 15.72 9.97 -3.58
CA ALA A 142 16.28 8.96 -4.47
C ALA A 142 17.81 8.86 -4.37
N MET A 143 18.31 7.62 -4.41
CA MET A 143 19.75 7.38 -4.43
C MET A 143 20.36 7.93 -5.72
N PRO A 144 21.27 8.94 -5.64
CA PRO A 144 21.85 9.53 -6.83
C PRO A 144 22.55 8.49 -7.70
N LYS A 145 22.34 8.55 -9.02
CA LYS A 145 22.94 7.65 -10.02
C LYS A 145 22.58 6.16 -9.85
N SER A 146 21.57 5.81 -9.05
CA SER A 146 21.12 4.42 -9.00
C SER A 146 20.33 4.02 -10.24
N ALA A 147 20.87 3.06 -10.98
CA ALA A 147 20.27 2.41 -12.15
C ALA A 147 19.76 0.98 -11.85
N GLY A 148 19.51 0.67 -10.58
CA GLY A 148 19.06 -0.65 -10.13
C GLY A 148 17.64 -1.03 -10.57
N THR A 149 17.32 -2.31 -10.49
CA THR A 149 16.07 -2.89 -11.02
C THR A 149 14.82 -2.67 -10.15
N ALA A 150 14.97 -2.52 -8.83
CA ALA A 150 13.85 -2.52 -7.88
C ALA A 150 12.80 -1.43 -8.17
N GLY A 151 13.19 -0.34 -8.85
CA GLY A 151 12.28 0.66 -9.36
C GLY A 151 11.29 0.12 -10.39
N ALA A 152 11.75 -0.74 -11.30
CA ALA A 152 10.95 -1.34 -12.36
C ALA A 152 10.19 -2.60 -11.90
N ALA A 153 10.81 -3.42 -11.04
CA ALA A 153 10.22 -4.65 -10.52
C ALA A 153 8.83 -4.46 -9.88
N ARG A 154 8.66 -3.32 -9.19
CA ARG A 154 7.42 -2.98 -8.46
C ARG A 154 6.37 -2.22 -9.26
N CYS A 155 6.55 -2.07 -10.58
CA CYS A 155 5.72 -1.21 -11.41
C CYS A 155 4.54 -1.92 -12.11
N THR A 156 4.31 -3.20 -11.84
CA THR A 156 3.21 -3.99 -12.42
C THR A 156 1.84 -3.29 -12.29
N ALA A 157 1.53 -2.75 -11.12
CA ALA A 157 0.24 -2.10 -10.85
C ALA A 157 -0.06 -0.87 -11.74
N PHE A 158 0.97 -0.16 -12.22
CA PHE A 158 0.77 0.97 -13.14
C PHE A 158 0.25 0.47 -14.50
N GLY A 159 0.85 -0.61 -15.02
CA GLY A 159 0.40 -1.21 -16.27
C GLY A 159 -1.02 -1.75 -16.20
N LEU A 160 -1.42 -2.28 -15.04
CA LEU A 160 -2.76 -2.80 -14.81
C LEU A 160 -3.80 -1.71 -14.59
N MET A 161 -3.45 -0.57 -13.97
CA MET A 161 -4.41 0.50 -13.69
C MET A 161 -4.71 1.40 -14.91
N TRP A 162 -3.75 1.55 -15.81
CA TRP A 162 -3.87 2.30 -17.06
C TRP A 162 -3.64 1.38 -18.27
N ALA A 163 -4.24 0.19 -18.27
CA ALA A 163 -4.10 -0.75 -19.36
C ALA A 163 -4.59 -0.19 -20.71
N GLY A 164 -5.60 0.70 -20.68
CA GLY A 164 -6.09 1.42 -21.85
C GLY A 164 -5.20 2.58 -22.33
N ASP A 165 -4.23 3.03 -21.53
CA ASP A 165 -3.23 4.03 -21.92
C ASP A 165 -1.82 3.64 -21.43
N PRO A 166 -1.09 2.83 -22.23
CA PRO A 166 0.29 2.45 -21.91
C PRO A 166 1.27 3.63 -21.76
N GLN A 167 1.01 4.78 -22.39
CA GLN A 167 1.84 5.98 -22.23
C GLN A 167 1.65 6.59 -20.84
N ARG A 168 0.41 6.62 -20.34
CA ARG A 168 0.12 7.05 -18.96
C ARG A 168 0.73 6.09 -17.94
N ALA A 169 0.56 4.78 -18.14
CA ALA A 169 1.16 3.75 -17.29
C ALA A 169 2.68 3.94 -17.17
N ALA A 170 3.35 4.14 -18.31
CA ALA A 170 4.79 4.38 -18.38
C ALA A 170 5.20 5.65 -17.61
N TYR A 171 4.44 6.74 -17.76
CA TYR A 171 4.72 8.00 -17.11
C TYR A 171 4.63 7.94 -15.59
N GLU A 172 3.53 7.40 -15.06
CA GLU A 172 3.35 7.28 -13.61
C GLU A 172 4.33 6.29 -12.98
N ALA A 173 4.71 5.23 -13.69
CA ALA A 173 5.76 4.31 -13.25
C ALA A 173 7.14 4.97 -13.17
N ALA A 174 7.53 5.74 -14.20
CA ALA A 174 8.78 6.51 -14.17
C ALA A 174 8.81 7.51 -13.01
N LEU A 175 7.68 8.17 -12.74
CA LEU A 175 7.52 9.08 -11.61
C LEU A 175 7.68 8.36 -10.28
N SER A 176 7.05 7.20 -10.10
CA SER A 176 7.18 6.37 -8.90
C SER A 176 8.60 5.86 -8.67
N ALA A 177 9.27 5.38 -9.73
CA ALA A 177 10.66 4.93 -9.65
C ALA A 177 11.61 6.05 -9.24
N SER A 178 11.32 7.29 -9.64
CA SER A 178 12.13 8.48 -9.32
C SER A 178 12.18 8.84 -7.83
N VAL A 179 11.29 8.27 -7.00
CA VAL A 179 11.31 8.40 -5.53
C VAL A 179 12.53 7.73 -4.93
N THR A 180 12.98 6.61 -5.51
CA THR A 180 14.04 5.78 -4.92
C THR A 180 15.28 5.68 -5.80
N HIS A 181 15.14 5.83 -7.12
CA HIS A 181 16.21 5.69 -8.10
C HIS A 181 16.52 7.02 -8.80
N GLY A 182 17.76 7.49 -8.66
CA GLY A 182 18.21 8.78 -9.18
C GLY A 182 18.88 8.73 -10.56
N HIS A 183 18.77 7.62 -11.30
CA HIS A 183 19.35 7.48 -12.65
C HIS A 183 18.27 7.27 -13.72
N PRO A 184 18.37 7.92 -14.90
CA PRO A 184 17.38 7.75 -15.96
C PRO A 184 17.16 6.31 -16.45
N VAL A 185 18.22 5.49 -16.50
CA VAL A 185 18.07 4.06 -16.82
C VAL A 185 17.02 3.35 -15.95
N ALA A 186 16.92 3.68 -14.65
CA ALA A 186 15.93 3.03 -13.77
C ALA A 186 14.51 3.56 -13.99
N THR A 187 14.34 4.85 -14.29
CA THR A 187 13.02 5.43 -14.59
C THR A 187 12.53 5.01 -15.98
N THR A 188 13.40 4.92 -16.98
CA THR A 188 13.07 4.34 -18.29
C THR A 188 12.75 2.86 -18.20
N ALA A 189 13.45 2.11 -17.34
CA ALA A 189 13.15 0.71 -17.08
C ALA A 189 11.75 0.52 -16.47
N ALA A 190 11.40 1.35 -15.48
CA ALA A 190 10.06 1.35 -14.88
C ALA A 190 8.98 1.72 -15.91
N ALA A 191 9.24 2.72 -16.75
CA ALA A 191 8.37 3.08 -17.86
C ALA A 191 8.15 1.90 -18.83
N ALA A 192 9.23 1.21 -19.20
CA ALA A 192 9.18 0.08 -20.12
C ALA A 192 8.37 -1.10 -19.54
N ILE A 193 8.56 -1.45 -18.27
CA ILE A 193 7.80 -2.55 -17.62
C ILE A 193 6.32 -2.20 -17.49
N ALA A 194 5.98 -0.99 -17.05
CA ALA A 194 4.57 -0.59 -16.96
C ALA A 194 3.89 -0.55 -18.34
N ALA A 195 4.58 -0.06 -19.37
CA ALA A 195 4.09 -0.13 -20.75
C ALA A 195 3.92 -1.58 -21.23
N ALA A 196 4.89 -2.45 -20.94
CA ALA A 196 4.87 -3.86 -21.32
C ALA A 196 3.66 -4.58 -20.71
N VAL A 197 3.40 -4.37 -19.42
CA VAL A 197 2.24 -4.90 -18.70
C VAL A 197 0.93 -4.32 -19.27
N ALA A 198 0.85 -3.01 -19.52
CA ALA A 198 -0.36 -2.40 -20.11
C ALA A 198 -0.68 -2.95 -21.51
N LEU A 199 0.34 -3.09 -22.37
CA LEU A 199 0.20 -3.65 -23.72
C LEU A 199 -0.12 -5.15 -23.72
N ALA A 200 0.37 -5.88 -22.71
CA ALA A 200 -0.01 -7.27 -22.48
C ALA A 200 -1.47 -7.38 -21.99
N ALA A 201 -1.87 -6.51 -21.07
CA ALA A 201 -3.20 -6.50 -20.48
C ALA A 201 -4.32 -6.05 -21.43
N SER A 202 -4.00 -5.31 -22.48
CA SER A 202 -5.00 -4.73 -23.42
C SER A 202 -5.11 -5.43 -24.77
N GLY A 203 -4.22 -6.38 -25.09
CA GLY A 203 -4.27 -7.12 -26.37
C GLY A 203 -4.58 -8.61 -26.20
N ASP A 204 -4.75 -9.31 -27.32
CA ASP A 204 -5.10 -10.75 -27.33
C ASP A 204 -4.09 -11.62 -28.11
N GLY A 205 -3.02 -11.02 -28.65
CA GLY A 205 -2.00 -11.71 -29.45
C GLY A 205 -0.83 -12.28 -28.62
N SER A 206 0.15 -12.88 -29.29
CA SER A 206 1.41 -13.30 -28.66
C SER A 206 2.18 -12.11 -28.08
N LEU A 207 2.97 -12.36 -27.02
CA LEU A 207 3.97 -11.41 -26.53
C LEU A 207 5.21 -11.42 -27.45
N ASP A 208 5.05 -11.21 -28.74
CA ASP A 208 6.12 -11.36 -29.72
C ASP A 208 6.96 -10.07 -29.93
N GLY A 209 7.78 -10.06 -30.99
CA GLY A 209 8.60 -8.91 -31.35
C GLY A 209 7.81 -7.62 -31.57
N SER A 210 6.56 -7.70 -32.03
CA SER A 210 5.70 -6.51 -32.22
C SER A 210 5.27 -5.88 -30.89
N TRP A 211 5.05 -6.71 -29.86
CA TRP A 211 4.80 -6.25 -28.50
C TRP A 211 6.04 -5.56 -27.93
N ILE A 212 7.22 -6.14 -28.10
CA ILE A 212 8.50 -5.52 -27.69
C ILE A 212 8.73 -4.20 -28.42
N GLU A 213 8.49 -4.13 -29.73
CA GLU A 213 8.59 -2.88 -30.50
C GLU A 213 7.63 -1.79 -30.01
N ALA A 214 6.42 -2.16 -29.57
CA ALA A 214 5.49 -1.23 -28.96
C ALA A 214 6.00 -0.67 -27.63
N VAL A 215 6.61 -1.52 -26.78
CA VAL A 215 7.28 -1.08 -25.55
C VAL A 215 8.43 -0.12 -25.86
N ILE A 216 9.27 -0.44 -26.86
CA ILE A 216 10.40 0.39 -27.29
C ILE A 216 9.92 1.79 -27.71
N ARG A 217 8.84 1.87 -28.51
CA ARG A 217 8.29 3.16 -28.97
C ARG A 217 7.91 4.07 -27.79
N ILE A 218 7.30 3.51 -26.74
CA ILE A 218 6.92 4.27 -25.54
C ILE A 218 8.16 4.65 -24.72
N ALA A 219 9.02 3.66 -24.42
CA ALA A 219 10.22 3.86 -23.60
C ALA A 219 11.19 4.90 -24.20
N THR A 220 11.22 5.04 -25.53
CA THR A 220 12.02 6.04 -26.24
C THR A 220 11.74 7.47 -25.76
N GLY A 221 10.51 7.78 -25.34
CA GLY A 221 10.17 9.11 -24.80
C GLY A 221 10.79 9.43 -23.44
N PHE A 222 11.26 8.42 -22.70
CA PHE A 222 11.82 8.53 -21.35
C PHE A 222 13.35 8.51 -21.33
N GLU A 223 13.97 8.06 -22.42
CA GLU A 223 15.41 7.86 -22.49
C GLU A 223 16.16 9.20 -22.42
N GLN A 224 17.18 9.26 -21.55
CA GLN A 224 17.97 10.46 -21.28
C GLN A 224 19.45 10.14 -21.25
N GLY A 225 20.28 11.04 -21.81
CA GLY A 225 21.73 10.94 -21.69
C GLY A 225 22.32 9.67 -22.32
N ALA A 226 21.91 9.36 -23.55
CA ALA A 226 22.24 8.13 -24.25
C ALA A 226 23.76 7.86 -24.31
N VAL A 227 24.19 6.78 -23.67
CA VAL A 227 25.46 6.12 -23.97
C VAL A 227 25.14 4.95 -24.88
N PRO A 228 25.57 4.98 -26.16
CA PRO A 228 25.21 3.95 -27.13
C PRO A 228 25.47 2.54 -26.61
N GLY A 229 24.47 1.67 -26.74
CA GLY A 229 24.51 0.28 -26.32
C GLY A 229 24.30 0.03 -24.83
N LYS A 230 24.06 1.07 -24.02
CA LYS A 230 23.83 0.95 -22.57
C LYS A 230 22.46 1.45 -22.10
N THR A 231 21.68 2.04 -22.99
CA THR A 231 20.33 2.52 -22.68
C THR A 231 19.33 1.38 -22.59
N ILE A 232 18.16 1.60 -21.98
CA ILE A 232 17.09 0.58 -21.97
C ILE A 232 16.64 0.31 -23.40
N VAL A 233 16.43 1.38 -24.17
CA VAL A 233 15.97 1.29 -25.56
C VAL A 233 16.95 0.51 -26.45
N ASP A 234 18.26 0.75 -26.34
CA ASP A 234 19.27 0.02 -27.12
C ASP A 234 19.22 -1.49 -26.81
N ARG A 235 19.06 -1.84 -25.53
CA ARG A 235 19.06 -3.23 -25.06
C ARG A 235 17.77 -3.96 -25.43
N LEU A 236 16.63 -3.26 -25.45
CA LEU A 236 15.37 -3.81 -25.95
C LEU A 236 15.37 -3.96 -27.48
N SER A 237 16.02 -3.04 -28.21
CA SER A 237 16.00 -3.01 -29.68
C SER A 237 16.64 -4.23 -30.34
N VAL A 238 17.48 -4.99 -29.63
CA VAL A 238 18.05 -6.25 -30.15
C VAL A 238 17.12 -7.45 -29.95
N LEU A 239 16.14 -7.38 -29.04
CA LEU A 239 15.35 -8.55 -28.64
C LEU A 239 14.50 -9.14 -29.77
N PRO A 240 13.82 -8.37 -30.66
CA PRO A 240 13.00 -8.96 -31.72
C PRO A 240 13.80 -9.91 -32.63
N ALA A 241 15.08 -9.61 -32.88
CA ALA A 241 15.97 -10.46 -33.68
C ALA A 241 16.51 -11.68 -32.91
N LEU A 242 16.32 -11.73 -31.59
CA LEU A 242 16.85 -12.75 -30.69
C LEU A 242 15.78 -13.73 -30.17
N LEU A 243 14.51 -13.55 -30.52
CA LEU A 243 13.42 -14.41 -30.01
C LEU A 243 13.60 -15.89 -30.37
N ASP A 244 14.10 -16.19 -31.57
CA ASP A 244 14.32 -17.56 -32.05
C ASP A 244 15.74 -18.10 -31.72
N GLN A 245 16.52 -17.37 -30.93
CA GLN A 245 17.89 -17.74 -30.60
C GLN A 245 17.97 -18.54 -29.28
N PRO A 246 19.00 -19.39 -29.10
CA PRO A 246 19.17 -20.14 -27.86
C PRO A 246 19.32 -19.22 -26.64
N ALA A 247 18.63 -19.56 -25.55
CA ALA A 247 18.61 -18.78 -24.31
C ALA A 247 20.01 -18.41 -23.79
N GLU A 248 20.97 -19.34 -23.88
CA GLU A 248 22.36 -19.08 -23.46
C GLU A 248 23.00 -17.94 -24.25
N SER A 249 22.82 -17.91 -25.58
CA SER A 249 23.35 -16.85 -26.43
C SER A 249 22.69 -15.52 -26.16
N VAL A 250 21.36 -15.52 -25.99
CA VAL A 250 20.60 -14.28 -25.76
C VAL A 250 20.98 -13.66 -24.42
N LEU A 251 20.91 -14.43 -23.34
CA LEU A 251 21.22 -13.96 -21.99
C LEU A 251 22.67 -13.51 -21.84
N ALA A 252 23.61 -14.11 -22.57
CA ALA A 252 24.99 -13.64 -22.61
C ALA A 252 25.15 -12.27 -23.30
N ILE A 253 24.29 -11.95 -24.28
CA ILE A 253 24.28 -10.65 -24.99
C ILE A 253 23.62 -9.57 -24.12
N ILE A 254 22.47 -9.87 -23.53
CA ILE A 254 21.64 -8.88 -22.80
C ILE A 254 22.00 -8.73 -21.32
N GLY A 255 22.64 -9.73 -20.73
CA GLY A 255 22.97 -9.75 -19.31
C GLY A 255 21.77 -10.09 -18.43
N THR A 256 22.06 -10.40 -17.17
CA THR A 256 21.06 -10.78 -16.16
C THR A 256 21.40 -10.23 -14.77
N GLY A 257 22.22 -9.19 -14.70
CA GLY A 257 22.59 -8.55 -13.45
C GLY A 257 21.51 -7.63 -12.88
N VAL A 258 21.85 -6.98 -11.77
CA VAL A 258 20.95 -6.08 -11.00
C VAL A 258 20.78 -4.67 -11.58
N ILE A 259 21.41 -4.38 -12.72
CA ILE A 259 21.26 -3.11 -13.42
C ILE A 259 20.08 -3.25 -14.39
N ALA A 260 19.16 -2.30 -14.35
CA ALA A 260 17.88 -2.44 -15.04
C ALA A 260 18.00 -2.62 -16.57
N ASN A 261 19.11 -2.17 -17.18
CA ASN A 261 19.41 -2.37 -18.61
C ASN A 261 19.91 -3.78 -18.98
N GLU A 262 20.01 -4.67 -18.00
CA GLU A 262 20.20 -6.11 -18.17
C GLU A 262 18.92 -6.86 -17.77
N THR A 263 18.38 -6.55 -16.58
CA THR A 263 17.22 -7.25 -15.99
C THR A 263 15.94 -7.10 -16.81
N VAL A 264 15.59 -5.88 -17.25
CA VAL A 264 14.34 -5.63 -17.99
C VAL A 264 14.35 -6.31 -19.36
N PRO A 265 15.40 -6.17 -20.19
CA PRO A 265 15.49 -6.91 -21.44
C PRO A 265 15.40 -8.43 -21.24
N ALA A 266 16.04 -8.98 -20.21
CA ALA A 266 15.97 -10.41 -19.91
C ALA A 266 14.53 -10.85 -19.58
N ALA A 267 13.81 -10.07 -18.76
CA ALA A 267 12.42 -10.38 -18.41
C ALA A 267 11.49 -10.34 -19.64
N LEU A 268 11.60 -9.30 -20.47
CA LEU A 268 10.76 -9.17 -21.67
C LEU A 268 11.07 -10.24 -22.70
N TRP A 269 12.35 -10.63 -22.86
CA TRP A 269 12.70 -11.76 -23.73
C TRP A 269 12.15 -13.09 -23.19
N CYS A 270 12.26 -13.35 -21.88
CA CYS A 270 11.72 -14.57 -21.27
C CYS A 270 10.19 -14.67 -21.45
N ALA A 271 9.47 -13.55 -21.30
CA ALA A 271 8.03 -13.48 -21.55
C ALA A 271 7.65 -13.72 -23.01
N ALA A 272 8.52 -13.33 -23.95
CA ALA A 272 8.22 -13.33 -25.38
C ALA A 272 8.64 -14.62 -26.11
N ALA A 273 9.72 -15.27 -25.67
CA ALA A 273 10.38 -16.35 -26.41
C ALA A 273 9.72 -17.73 -26.22
N HIS A 274 8.63 -17.83 -25.45
CA HIS A 274 8.04 -19.12 -25.05
C HIS A 274 6.56 -19.19 -25.43
N ALA A 275 6.17 -20.29 -26.10
CA ALA A 275 4.79 -20.51 -26.51
C ALA A 275 3.88 -20.94 -25.34
N VAL A 276 4.45 -21.67 -24.37
CA VAL A 276 3.75 -22.05 -23.15
C VAL A 276 4.01 -20.97 -22.10
N PRO A 277 2.98 -20.33 -21.53
CA PRO A 277 3.13 -19.20 -20.61
C PRO A 277 4.11 -19.46 -19.46
N VAL A 278 3.94 -20.55 -18.72
CA VAL A 278 4.77 -20.83 -17.55
C VAL A 278 6.25 -21.08 -17.88
N ASP A 279 6.55 -21.57 -19.09
CA ASP A 279 7.94 -21.84 -19.51
C ASP A 279 8.77 -20.55 -19.58
N GLY A 280 8.14 -19.41 -19.86
CA GLY A 280 8.80 -18.10 -19.80
C GLY A 280 9.31 -17.76 -18.40
N VAL A 281 8.53 -18.09 -17.35
CA VAL A 281 8.95 -17.89 -15.96
C VAL A 281 10.05 -18.88 -15.57
N TYR A 282 9.95 -20.14 -15.98
CA TYR A 282 11.01 -21.11 -15.72
C TYR A 282 12.34 -20.75 -16.42
N ALA A 283 12.27 -20.22 -17.64
CA ALA A 283 13.43 -19.70 -18.35
C ALA A 283 14.05 -18.49 -17.64
N ALA A 284 13.23 -17.59 -17.08
CA ALA A 284 13.67 -16.46 -16.30
C ALA A 284 14.40 -16.88 -15.01
N VAL A 285 13.86 -17.84 -14.26
CA VAL A 285 14.51 -18.40 -13.06
C VAL A 285 15.84 -19.09 -13.44
N SER A 286 15.85 -19.76 -14.59
CA SER A 286 17.05 -20.43 -15.11
C SER A 286 18.07 -19.46 -15.76
N ALA A 287 17.77 -18.17 -15.83
CA ALA A 287 18.64 -17.19 -16.49
C ALA A 287 19.93 -16.94 -15.70
N GLY A 288 19.88 -17.11 -14.38
CA GLY A 288 20.95 -16.76 -13.45
C GLY A 288 21.09 -15.25 -13.24
N GLY A 289 21.79 -14.83 -12.19
CA GLY A 289 21.87 -13.42 -11.79
C GLY A 289 20.66 -13.01 -10.94
N ASP A 290 19.98 -11.95 -11.35
CA ASP A 290 18.85 -11.33 -10.65
C ASP A 290 17.53 -12.08 -10.94
N THR A 291 17.49 -13.37 -10.58
CA THR A 291 16.50 -14.34 -11.08
C THR A 291 15.09 -14.09 -10.60
N ASP A 292 14.91 -13.69 -9.35
CA ASP A 292 13.64 -13.30 -8.75
C ASP A 292 13.03 -12.11 -9.48
N THR A 293 13.83 -11.06 -9.70
CA THR A 293 13.35 -9.86 -10.37
C THR A 293 13.00 -10.12 -11.84
N ILE A 294 13.86 -10.86 -12.56
CA ILE A 294 13.61 -11.23 -13.97
C ILE A 294 12.33 -12.05 -14.08
N ALA A 295 12.16 -13.07 -13.21
CA ALA A 295 11.01 -13.96 -13.22
C ALA A 295 9.73 -13.23 -12.80
N SER A 296 9.80 -12.33 -11.82
CA SER A 296 8.68 -11.49 -11.39
C SER A 296 8.16 -10.61 -12.53
N MET A 297 9.05 -9.88 -13.21
CA MET A 297 8.65 -9.02 -14.34
C MET A 297 8.15 -9.82 -15.55
N ALA A 298 8.76 -10.96 -15.85
CA ALA A 298 8.29 -11.86 -16.90
C ALA A 298 6.90 -12.41 -16.56
N GLY A 299 6.72 -12.88 -15.32
CA GLY A 299 5.45 -13.38 -14.80
C GLY A 299 4.35 -12.34 -14.86
N ALA A 300 4.66 -11.08 -14.51
CA ALA A 300 3.73 -9.96 -14.62
C ALA A 300 3.22 -9.76 -16.06
N CYS A 301 4.11 -9.78 -17.06
CA CYS A 301 3.74 -9.60 -18.47
C CYS A 301 2.92 -10.79 -19.00
N ILE A 302 3.36 -12.01 -18.71
CA ILE A 302 2.70 -13.25 -19.13
C ILE A 302 1.29 -13.33 -18.53
N GLY A 303 1.16 -13.09 -17.22
CA GLY A 303 -0.13 -13.11 -16.54
C GLY A 303 -1.06 -11.99 -17.00
N ALA A 304 -0.53 -10.80 -17.30
CA ALA A 304 -1.32 -9.72 -17.89
C ALA A 304 -1.91 -10.12 -19.25
N ARG A 305 -1.20 -10.92 -20.06
CA ARG A 305 -1.72 -11.41 -21.35
C ARG A 305 -2.73 -12.54 -21.19
N HIS A 306 -2.40 -13.51 -20.37
CA HIS A 306 -3.03 -14.83 -20.37
C HIS A 306 -4.01 -15.06 -19.20
N GLY A 307 -4.09 -14.12 -18.26
CA GLY A 307 -4.96 -14.25 -17.08
C GLY A 307 -4.49 -15.32 -16.10
N GLU A 308 -5.37 -15.73 -15.20
CA GLU A 308 -5.05 -16.76 -14.20
C GLU A 308 -4.75 -18.12 -14.81
N ALA A 309 -5.31 -18.40 -15.99
CA ALA A 309 -5.10 -19.65 -16.72
C ALA A 309 -3.64 -19.87 -17.15
N ALA A 310 -2.80 -18.83 -17.09
CA ALA A 310 -1.36 -18.93 -17.32
C ALA A 310 -0.65 -19.81 -16.28
N TRP A 311 -1.20 -19.92 -15.07
CA TRP A 311 -0.50 -20.46 -13.91
C TRP A 311 -0.98 -21.87 -13.55
N PRO A 312 -0.07 -22.87 -13.59
CA PRO A 312 -0.36 -24.20 -13.07
C PRO A 312 -0.73 -24.16 -11.58
N SER A 313 -1.70 -24.99 -11.18
CA SER A 313 -2.22 -25.01 -9.80
C SER A 313 -1.18 -25.35 -8.74
N HIS A 314 -0.07 -26.03 -9.08
CA HIS A 314 1.00 -26.31 -8.12
C HIS A 314 1.84 -25.08 -7.79
N LEU A 315 1.78 -24.02 -8.61
CA LEU A 315 2.43 -22.74 -8.35
C LEU A 315 1.53 -21.74 -7.61
N THR A 316 0.23 -21.98 -7.52
CA THR A 316 -0.68 -21.06 -6.80
C THR A 316 -0.79 -21.37 -5.31
N ASN A 317 -0.14 -22.42 -4.82
CA ASN A 317 0.04 -22.69 -3.39
C ASN A 317 1.30 -21.97 -2.87
N LEU A 318 1.19 -20.66 -2.68
CA LEU A 318 2.28 -19.77 -2.29
C LEU A 318 1.90 -18.95 -1.05
N ALA A 319 2.74 -18.95 -0.02
CA ALA A 319 2.53 -18.08 1.14
C ALA A 319 2.67 -16.61 0.73
N GLY A 320 1.69 -15.79 1.10
CA GLY A 320 1.60 -14.37 0.73
C GLY A 320 0.73 -14.09 -0.51
N LEU A 321 0.12 -15.10 -1.12
CA LEU A 321 -0.69 -14.91 -2.33
C LEU A 321 -2.08 -14.32 -2.04
N ASP A 322 -2.59 -14.47 -0.83
CA ASP A 322 -3.88 -13.89 -0.43
C ASP A 322 -3.80 -12.35 -0.42
N GLU A 323 -2.70 -11.78 0.09
CA GLU A 323 -2.44 -10.34 0.08
C GLU A 323 -2.32 -9.80 -1.35
N VAL A 324 -1.71 -10.59 -2.25
CA VAL A 324 -1.61 -10.28 -3.68
C VAL A 324 -3.00 -10.21 -4.32
N ARG A 325 -3.86 -11.18 -4.00
CA ARG A 325 -5.26 -11.23 -4.48
C ARG A 325 -6.11 -10.10 -3.94
N MET A 326 -5.97 -9.75 -2.65
CA MET A 326 -6.66 -8.59 -2.07
C MET A 326 -6.32 -7.28 -2.81
N VAL A 327 -5.06 -7.09 -3.21
CA VAL A 327 -4.67 -5.93 -4.02
C VAL A 327 -5.25 -6.02 -5.43
N ALA A 328 -5.25 -7.20 -6.06
CA ALA A 328 -5.85 -7.42 -7.37
C ALA A 328 -7.35 -7.07 -7.38
N ASP A 329 -8.10 -7.52 -6.38
CA ASP A 329 -9.52 -7.22 -6.21
C ASP A 329 -9.77 -5.71 -6.09
N ARG A 330 -8.93 -5.01 -5.32
CA ARG A 330 -9.05 -3.54 -5.14
C ARG A 330 -8.75 -2.75 -6.41
N ILE A 331 -7.83 -3.23 -7.26
CA ILE A 331 -7.60 -2.63 -8.59
C ILE A 331 -8.84 -2.87 -9.47
N SER A 332 -9.44 -4.06 -9.40
CA SER A 332 -10.61 -4.46 -10.19
C SER A 332 -11.89 -3.71 -9.80
N ILE A 333 -12.17 -3.53 -8.50
CA ILE A 333 -13.39 -2.83 -8.01
C ILE A 333 -13.43 -1.37 -8.49
N ARG A 334 -12.28 -0.68 -8.51
CA ARG A 334 -12.20 0.71 -8.99
C ARG A 334 -12.30 0.85 -10.51
N ALA A 335 -12.32 -0.25 -11.26
CA ALA A 335 -12.65 -0.24 -12.68
C ALA A 335 -14.16 -0.05 -12.93
N ALA A 336 -15.01 -0.42 -11.97
CA ALA A 336 -16.47 -0.35 -12.10
C ALA A 336 -17.05 1.06 -11.87
N ASP A 337 -16.39 1.89 -11.07
CA ASP A 337 -16.86 3.22 -10.66
C ASP A 337 -16.30 4.34 -11.54
N GLY A 338 -16.56 4.29 -12.85
CA GLY A 338 -16.02 5.18 -13.90
C GLY A 338 -16.35 6.69 -13.81
N SER A 339 -16.23 7.33 -12.65
CA SER A 339 -16.45 8.77 -12.46
C SER A 339 -15.28 9.44 -11.73
N ASP A 340 -14.17 9.63 -12.42
CA ASP A 340 -13.09 10.54 -11.98
C ASP A 340 -12.91 11.66 -13.03
N THR A 341 -13.89 12.57 -13.11
CA THR A 341 -13.69 13.91 -13.68
C THR A 341 -14.17 14.96 -12.68
N ARG A 342 -13.27 15.39 -11.80
CA ARG A 342 -13.39 16.71 -11.15
C ARG A 342 -12.05 17.42 -11.21
N GLU A 343 -11.92 18.28 -12.21
CA GLU A 343 -10.88 19.30 -12.30
C GLU A 343 -10.86 20.15 -11.03
N ALA A 344 -9.69 20.25 -10.43
CA ALA A 344 -9.42 21.14 -9.32
C ALA A 344 -9.47 22.60 -9.80
N THR A 345 -10.53 23.32 -9.46
CA THR A 345 -10.52 24.78 -9.39
C THR A 345 -10.93 25.20 -7.98
N VAL A 346 -9.92 25.52 -7.16
CA VAL A 346 -10.11 26.08 -5.82
C VAL A 346 -10.11 27.60 -5.94
N ALA A 347 -11.24 28.23 -5.60
CA ALA A 347 -11.30 29.61 -5.14
C ALA A 347 -11.99 29.63 -3.76
N PRO A 348 -11.48 30.40 -2.78
CA PRO A 348 -11.98 30.33 -1.41
C PRO A 348 -13.25 31.17 -1.27
N GLY A 349 -14.37 30.49 -1.04
CA GLY A 349 -15.66 31.11 -0.73
C GLY A 349 -16.33 30.30 0.37
N GLN A 350 -16.69 30.99 1.46
CA GLN A 350 -17.30 30.47 2.68
C GLN A 350 -18.41 29.45 2.38
N ALA A 351 -18.21 28.19 2.79
CA ALA A 351 -19.22 27.16 2.69
C ALA A 351 -20.17 27.26 3.90
N GLU A 352 -21.41 27.65 3.62
CA GLU A 352 -22.55 27.49 4.52
C GLU A 352 -22.75 26.01 4.86
N ILE A 353 -23.12 25.76 6.12
CA ILE A 353 -23.39 24.43 6.69
C ILE A 353 -24.62 23.82 6.00
N PRO A 354 -24.52 22.63 5.37
CA PRO A 354 -25.70 21.89 4.95
C PRO A 354 -26.36 21.30 6.21
N THR A 355 -27.51 21.85 6.56
CA THR A 355 -28.43 21.25 7.50
C THR A 355 -29.12 20.05 6.84
N THR A 356 -29.04 18.90 7.51
CA THR A 356 -29.89 17.70 7.34
C THR A 356 -30.07 17.16 5.91
N GLY A 357 -29.32 16.10 5.57
CA GLY A 357 -29.63 15.23 4.45
C GLY A 357 -30.91 14.40 4.67
N PRO A 358 -31.56 13.89 3.61
CA PRO A 358 -32.93 13.36 3.62
C PRO A 358 -33.09 11.91 4.15
N SER A 359 -32.16 11.42 4.97
CA SER A 359 -32.35 10.21 5.78
C SER A 359 -32.16 10.60 7.24
N GLY A 360 -33.09 10.28 8.13
CA GLY A 360 -33.03 10.61 9.56
C GLY A 360 -31.93 9.89 10.34
N ASP A 361 -30.72 9.82 9.79
CA ASP A 361 -29.55 9.12 10.31
C ASP A 361 -28.58 10.18 10.88
N LEU A 362 -28.21 10.01 12.15
CA LEU A 362 -27.38 10.99 12.85
C LEU A 362 -25.94 10.95 12.31
N PRO A 363 -25.26 12.10 12.18
CA PRO A 363 -23.82 12.13 11.92
C PRO A 363 -23.08 11.40 13.05
N VAL A 364 -22.07 10.62 12.67
CA VAL A 364 -21.27 9.83 13.62
C VAL A 364 -20.14 10.70 14.17
N HIS A 365 -19.89 10.58 15.47
CA HIS A 365 -18.73 11.18 16.09
C HIS A 365 -17.87 10.10 16.74
N VAL A 366 -16.63 9.98 16.28
CA VAL A 366 -15.65 9.05 16.84
C VAL A 366 -14.73 9.81 17.78
N SER A 367 -14.65 9.39 19.03
CA SER A 367 -13.63 9.81 19.98
C SER A 367 -12.62 8.68 20.15
N PHE A 368 -11.43 8.87 19.61
CA PHE A 368 -10.38 7.86 19.56
C PHE A 368 -9.32 8.15 20.63
N LEU A 369 -9.20 7.24 21.60
CA LEU A 369 -8.22 7.29 22.67
C LEU A 369 -7.04 6.37 22.35
N VAL A 370 -5.87 6.96 22.13
CA VAL A 370 -4.65 6.27 21.72
C VAL A 370 -3.64 6.29 22.86
N ASP A 371 -3.25 5.12 23.33
CA ASP A 371 -2.19 4.97 24.33
C ASP A 371 -0.86 5.46 23.76
N ARG A 372 -0.15 6.32 24.50
CA ARG A 372 1.21 6.80 24.21
C ARG A 372 2.15 6.50 25.38
N SER A 373 1.79 5.52 26.21
CA SER A 373 2.60 5.12 27.37
C SER A 373 3.91 4.46 26.94
N GLY A 374 4.84 4.29 27.88
CA GLY A 374 6.16 3.75 27.58
C GLY A 374 6.15 2.31 27.03
N SER A 375 5.10 1.52 27.30
CA SER A 375 4.95 0.16 26.76
C SER A 375 4.82 0.13 25.24
N MET A 376 4.21 1.17 24.65
CA MET A 376 4.06 1.36 23.20
C MET A 376 5.39 1.63 22.47
N SER A 377 6.53 1.62 23.17
CA SER A 377 7.85 1.87 22.58
C SER A 377 8.21 0.80 21.57
N GLY A 378 8.54 1.21 20.34
CA GLY A 378 8.84 0.32 19.22
C GLY A 378 7.65 0.13 18.26
N LEU A 379 6.46 0.64 18.61
CA LEU A 379 5.25 0.58 17.78
C LEU A 379 4.87 1.93 17.15
N GLN A 380 5.74 2.94 17.22
CA GLN A 380 5.43 4.30 16.79
C GLN A 380 4.98 4.36 15.33
N GLY A 381 5.72 3.69 14.45
CA GLY A 381 5.40 3.64 13.03
C GLY A 381 4.07 2.95 12.76
N ASP A 382 3.79 1.85 13.46
CA ASP A 382 2.57 1.06 13.27
C ASP A 382 1.33 1.81 13.78
N VAL A 383 1.40 2.48 14.93
CA VAL A 383 0.28 3.28 15.47
C VAL A 383 0.00 4.49 14.58
N VAL A 384 1.04 5.22 14.16
CA VAL A 384 0.91 6.36 13.25
C VAL A 384 0.33 5.92 11.90
N GLY A 385 0.86 4.85 11.32
CA GLY A 385 0.38 4.29 10.05
C GLY A 385 -1.05 3.77 10.15
N GLY A 386 -1.38 3.06 11.23
CA GLY A 386 -2.71 2.52 11.50
C GLY A 386 -3.75 3.62 11.67
N PHE A 387 -3.47 4.64 12.49
CA PHE A 387 -4.35 5.79 12.67
C PHE A 387 -4.58 6.55 11.35
N ASN A 388 -3.52 6.84 10.60
CA ASN A 388 -3.65 7.56 9.32
C ASN A 388 -4.43 6.75 8.28
N SER A 389 -4.24 5.43 8.24
CA SER A 389 -5.00 4.54 7.36
C SER A 389 -6.47 4.49 7.76
N PHE A 390 -6.77 4.39 9.06
CA PHE A 390 -8.12 4.51 9.60
C PHE A 390 -8.78 5.81 9.13
N VAL A 391 -8.15 6.97 9.36
CA VAL A 391 -8.72 8.24 8.96
C VAL A 391 -8.94 8.31 7.45
N ALA A 392 -7.94 7.93 6.65
CA ALA A 392 -8.04 7.96 5.19
C ALA A 392 -9.20 7.10 4.65
N ASN A 393 -9.41 5.90 5.21
CA ASN A 393 -10.54 5.05 4.84
C ASN A 393 -11.88 5.68 5.24
N GLN A 394 -11.98 6.20 6.46
CA GLN A 394 -13.20 6.83 6.95
C GLN A 394 -13.58 8.10 6.15
N ARG A 395 -12.62 8.86 5.63
CA ARG A 395 -12.89 10.02 4.76
C ARG A 395 -13.68 9.69 3.49
N ASN A 396 -13.55 8.47 2.97
CA ASN A 396 -14.15 8.06 1.70
C ASN A 396 -15.56 7.47 1.83
N LEU A 397 -16.09 7.37 3.05
CA LEU A 397 -17.39 6.77 3.31
C LEU A 397 -18.50 7.82 3.38
N PRO A 398 -19.71 7.50 2.89
CA PRO A 398 -20.86 8.39 3.00
C PRO A 398 -21.30 8.59 4.47
N GLY A 399 -22.09 9.64 4.70
CA GLY A 399 -22.57 10.01 6.03
C GLY A 399 -21.57 10.87 6.80
N GLY A 400 -22.07 11.92 7.45
CA GLY A 400 -21.24 12.85 8.20
C GLY A 400 -20.50 12.15 9.33
N CYS A 401 -19.18 12.40 9.43
CA CYS A 401 -18.34 11.82 10.46
C CYS A 401 -17.37 12.87 10.99
N ARG A 402 -17.29 13.00 12.31
CA ARG A 402 -16.29 13.82 13.00
C ARG A 402 -15.38 12.97 13.86
N LEU A 403 -14.17 13.45 14.06
CA LEU A 403 -13.15 12.77 14.86
C LEU A 403 -12.59 13.71 15.93
N THR A 404 -12.64 13.24 17.16
CA THR A 404 -11.79 13.71 18.25
C THR A 404 -10.74 12.65 18.50
N ALA A 405 -9.46 13.01 18.51
CA ALA A 405 -8.37 12.08 18.76
C ALA A 405 -7.54 12.58 19.95
N VAL A 406 -7.36 11.70 20.92
CA VAL A 406 -6.69 11.97 22.19
C VAL A 406 -5.59 10.95 22.40
N GLN A 407 -4.42 11.42 22.82
CA GLN A 407 -3.33 10.56 23.26
C GLN A 407 -3.06 10.75 24.75
N PHE A 408 -2.59 9.70 25.43
CA PHE A 408 -2.37 9.76 26.88
C PHE A 408 -1.12 9.00 27.32
N ASP A 409 -0.46 9.53 28.36
CA ASP A 409 0.63 8.89 29.07
C ASP A 409 0.80 9.48 30.48
N GLY A 410 1.69 8.91 31.29
CA GLY A 410 1.91 9.36 32.68
C GLY A 410 2.41 10.79 32.85
N GLN A 411 2.97 11.41 31.81
CA GLN A 411 3.39 12.82 31.82
C GLN A 411 2.27 13.75 31.32
N ASN A 412 1.48 13.29 30.35
CA ASN A 412 0.30 14.01 29.87
C ASN A 412 -0.91 13.05 29.79
N PRO A 413 -1.72 12.95 30.86
CA PRO A 413 -2.78 11.94 30.95
C PRO A 413 -3.98 12.22 30.03
N TYR A 414 -4.03 13.38 29.37
CA TYR A 414 -5.10 13.71 28.42
C TYR A 414 -4.65 14.80 27.45
N GLU A 415 -4.23 14.42 26.24
CA GLU A 415 -3.77 15.33 25.19
C GLU A 415 -4.65 15.22 23.95
N VAL A 416 -5.52 16.21 23.74
CA VAL A 416 -6.32 16.30 22.51
C VAL A 416 -5.42 16.81 21.39
N PHE A 417 -5.22 16.00 20.35
CA PHE A 417 -4.44 16.41 19.18
C PHE A 417 -5.31 16.59 17.93
N ARG A 418 -6.56 16.11 17.94
CA ARG A 418 -7.63 16.49 16.99
C ARG A 418 -8.93 16.68 17.78
N ASP A 419 -9.63 17.79 17.57
CA ASP A 419 -10.81 18.16 18.37
C ASP A 419 -12.04 18.36 17.48
N GLY A 420 -12.95 17.38 17.48
CA GLY A 420 -14.22 17.42 16.75
C GLY A 420 -14.11 17.78 15.25
N VAL A 421 -12.99 17.44 14.62
CA VAL A 421 -12.70 17.82 13.23
C VAL A 421 -13.54 16.95 12.30
N ASP A 422 -14.08 17.54 11.23
CA ASP A 422 -14.68 16.76 10.14
C ASP A 422 -13.66 15.73 9.64
N ILE A 423 -14.08 14.47 9.47
CA ILE A 423 -13.15 13.40 9.13
C ILE A 423 -12.34 13.74 7.87
N GLY A 424 -12.97 14.43 6.90
CA GLY A 424 -12.37 14.90 5.64
C GLY A 424 -11.23 15.92 5.82
N ALA A 425 -11.24 16.66 6.93
CA ALA A 425 -10.28 17.71 7.25
C ALA A 425 -9.30 17.34 8.38
N VAL A 426 -9.41 16.15 8.98
CA VAL A 426 -8.44 15.66 9.96
C VAL A 426 -7.04 15.71 9.34
N LEU A 427 -6.01 16.12 10.07
CA LEU A 427 -4.63 16.02 9.60
C LEU A 427 -4.01 14.69 10.03
N ASP A 428 -3.15 14.15 9.19
CA ASP A 428 -2.42 12.92 9.48
C ASP A 428 -1.56 13.11 10.75
N LEU A 429 -1.49 12.06 11.57
CA LEU A 429 -0.62 11.98 12.75
C LEU A 429 0.82 11.75 12.28
N THR A 430 1.78 12.40 12.93
CA THR A 430 3.20 12.22 12.64
C THR A 430 3.92 11.49 13.77
N VAL A 431 5.08 10.89 13.46
CA VAL A 431 5.96 10.27 14.48
C VAL A 431 6.55 11.30 15.45
N GLN A 432 6.58 12.59 15.08
CA GLN A 432 6.96 13.64 16.02
C GLN A 432 5.85 13.94 17.02
N GLU A 433 4.59 13.88 16.61
CA GLU A 433 3.41 14.07 17.47
C GLU A 433 3.15 12.86 18.40
N TYR A 434 3.51 11.66 17.96
CA TYR A 434 3.33 10.41 18.74
C TYR A 434 4.66 9.81 19.22
N GLN A 435 5.00 10.06 20.48
CA GLN A 435 6.22 9.58 21.13
C GLN A 435 5.91 8.83 22.45
N PRO A 436 5.95 7.48 22.45
CA PRO A 436 5.76 6.64 23.63
C PRO A 436 6.64 7.04 24.81
N ARG A 437 6.05 7.21 26.00
CA ARG A 437 6.75 7.61 27.23
C ARG A 437 5.90 7.40 28.47
N GLY A 438 6.51 7.45 29.65
CA GLY A 438 5.77 7.49 30.91
C GLY A 438 4.95 6.22 31.21
N SER A 439 4.00 6.36 32.13
CA SER A 439 3.13 5.30 32.63
C SER A 439 1.75 5.31 31.95
N THR A 440 0.82 4.43 32.35
CA THR A 440 -0.47 4.21 31.64
C THR A 440 -1.67 4.61 32.54
N PRO A 441 -2.10 5.88 32.55
CA PRO A 441 -3.27 6.36 33.30
C PRO A 441 -4.57 6.22 32.48
N LEU A 442 -4.93 4.98 32.13
CA LEU A 442 -6.08 4.65 31.29
C LEU A 442 -7.43 5.15 31.86
N PHE A 443 -7.69 4.98 33.15
CA PHE A 443 -8.96 5.39 33.76
C PHE A 443 -9.13 6.91 33.73
N ASP A 444 -8.06 7.65 34.03
CA ASP A 444 -8.07 9.12 33.95
C ASP A 444 -8.32 9.58 32.52
N ALA A 445 -7.63 8.98 31.55
CA ALA A 445 -7.76 9.32 30.14
C ALA A 445 -9.18 9.05 29.61
N LEU A 446 -9.74 7.88 29.90
CA LEU A 446 -11.09 7.48 29.46
C LEU A 446 -12.19 8.29 30.15
N GLY A 447 -12.11 8.48 31.47
CA GLY A 447 -13.07 9.30 32.21
C GLY A 447 -13.12 10.74 31.72
N ASN A 448 -11.94 11.34 31.45
CA ASN A 448 -11.83 12.68 30.90
C ASN A 448 -12.36 12.77 29.47
N LEU A 449 -12.13 11.75 28.63
CA LEU A 449 -12.64 11.71 27.26
C LEU A 449 -14.18 11.71 27.24
N ILE A 450 -14.82 10.86 28.05
CA ILE A 450 -16.27 10.78 28.12
C ILE A 450 -16.86 12.13 28.57
N ARG A 451 -16.28 12.76 29.61
CA ARG A 451 -16.72 14.08 30.10
C ARG A 451 -16.54 15.18 29.05
N SER A 452 -15.42 15.14 28.33
CA SER A 452 -15.14 16.08 27.23
C SER A 452 -16.16 15.92 26.10
N ALA A 453 -16.48 14.68 25.73
CA ALA A 453 -17.48 14.37 24.71
C ALA A 453 -18.89 14.79 25.14
N GLU A 454 -19.28 14.57 26.40
CA GLU A 454 -20.56 15.03 26.95
C GLU A 454 -20.70 16.55 26.85
N LYS A 455 -19.66 17.27 27.28
CA LYS A 455 -19.64 18.74 27.24
C LYS A 455 -19.76 19.24 25.81
N ARG A 456 -18.97 18.66 24.89
CA ARG A 456 -19.01 19.01 23.46
C ARG A 456 -20.39 18.77 22.86
N LEU A 457 -21.01 17.62 23.15
CA LEU A 457 -22.35 17.29 22.66
C LEU A 457 -23.41 18.25 23.19
N ALA A 458 -23.31 18.66 24.46
CA ALA A 458 -24.18 19.67 25.05
C ALA A 458 -24.00 21.05 24.41
N ASP A 459 -22.76 21.45 24.12
CA ASP A 459 -22.42 22.74 23.50
C ASP A 459 -22.81 22.80 22.01
N LEU A 460 -22.83 21.66 21.31
CA LEU A 460 -23.10 21.58 19.86
C LEU A 460 -24.56 21.89 19.51
N GLY A 461 -25.51 21.56 20.38
CA GLY A 461 -26.94 21.79 20.16
C GLY A 461 -27.60 20.90 19.08
N THR A 462 -26.85 20.00 18.45
CA THR A 462 -27.33 18.98 17.49
C THR A 462 -26.99 17.58 17.96
N ALA A 463 -27.79 16.58 17.56
CA ALA A 463 -27.52 15.19 17.88
C ALA A 463 -26.44 14.59 16.97
N GLU A 464 -25.55 13.80 17.56
CA GLU A 464 -24.51 13.02 16.89
C GLU A 464 -24.47 11.63 17.54
N ASP A 465 -24.28 10.56 16.75
CA ASP A 465 -24.14 9.20 17.27
C ASP A 465 -22.70 8.98 17.77
N GLN A 466 -22.55 8.76 19.08
CA GLN A 466 -21.24 8.77 19.74
C GLN A 466 -20.60 7.37 19.76
N ILE A 467 -19.33 7.31 19.36
CA ILE A 467 -18.50 6.11 19.44
C ILE A 467 -17.21 6.46 20.16
N ILE A 468 -16.92 5.77 21.26
CA ILE A 468 -15.64 5.85 21.97
C ILE A 468 -14.79 4.63 21.58
N VAL A 469 -13.59 4.86 21.07
CA VAL A 469 -12.63 3.81 20.72
C VAL A 469 -11.41 3.94 21.62
N VAL A 470 -10.98 2.85 22.24
CA VAL A 470 -9.79 2.78 23.09
C VAL A 470 -8.79 1.82 22.48
N PHE A 471 -7.55 2.27 22.32
CA PHE A 471 -6.43 1.48 21.81
C PHE A 471 -5.24 1.55 22.78
N THR A 472 -4.82 0.41 23.33
CA THR A 472 -3.76 0.36 24.36
C THR A 472 -3.07 -1.01 24.44
N ASP A 473 -1.77 -1.02 24.71
CA ASP A 473 -0.99 -2.23 25.06
C ASP A 473 -0.58 -2.27 26.54
N GLY A 474 -0.88 -1.20 27.28
CA GLY A 474 -0.44 -0.98 28.65
C GLY A 474 -1.52 -1.30 29.67
N TYR A 475 -1.11 -1.89 30.79
CA TYR A 475 -1.98 -2.05 31.95
C TYR A 475 -2.10 -0.73 32.72
N GLU A 476 -3.32 -0.41 33.17
CA GLU A 476 -3.55 0.70 34.09
C GLU A 476 -2.60 0.62 35.31
N ASN A 477 -1.87 1.70 35.57
CA ASN A 477 -0.90 1.75 36.66
C ASN A 477 -0.66 3.17 37.24
N ALA A 478 -1.40 4.19 36.81
CA ALA A 478 -1.06 5.60 37.09
C ALA A 478 -2.23 6.58 37.27
N SER A 479 -3.48 6.17 37.07
CA SER A 479 -4.66 7.03 37.25
C SER A 479 -4.84 7.48 38.70
N ARG A 480 -5.28 8.73 38.89
CA ARG A 480 -5.43 9.39 40.20
C ARG A 480 -6.78 10.04 40.43
N THR A 481 -7.50 10.35 39.36
CA THR A 481 -8.77 11.10 39.40
C THR A 481 -9.97 10.18 39.30
N TRP A 482 -9.87 9.22 38.39
CA TRP A 482 -10.92 8.26 38.07
C TRP A 482 -10.55 6.88 38.62
N THR A 483 -11.49 6.27 39.33
CA THR A 483 -11.40 4.86 39.72
C THR A 483 -12.02 3.98 38.64
N ARG A 484 -11.64 2.69 38.61
CA ARG A 484 -12.26 1.71 37.71
C ARG A 484 -13.78 1.70 37.86
N GLU A 485 -14.27 1.70 39.11
CA GLU A 485 -15.70 1.65 39.42
C GLU A 485 -16.43 2.89 38.91
N ALA A 486 -15.82 4.08 39.04
CA ALA A 486 -16.41 5.32 38.53
C ALA A 486 -16.44 5.35 37.00
N VAL A 487 -15.41 4.83 36.32
CA VAL A 487 -15.40 4.72 34.86
C VAL A 487 -16.44 3.70 34.39
N PHE A 488 -16.55 2.54 35.06
CA PHE A 488 -17.57 1.53 34.76
C PHE A 488 -18.97 2.13 34.84
N GLU A 489 -19.31 2.82 35.94
CA GLU A 489 -20.61 3.47 36.10
C GLU A 489 -20.88 4.51 35.01
N LEU A 490 -19.83 5.26 34.62
CA LEU A 490 -19.93 6.26 33.56
C LEU A 490 -20.17 5.63 32.18
N VAL A 491 -19.45 4.56 31.84
CA VAL A 491 -19.65 3.81 30.59
C VAL A 491 -21.06 3.20 30.55
N GLU A 492 -21.51 2.56 31.63
CA GLU A 492 -22.87 2.00 31.72
C GLU A 492 -23.97 3.07 31.57
N ALA A 493 -23.77 4.26 32.15
CA ALA A 493 -24.69 5.38 31.98
C ALA A 493 -24.76 5.82 30.51
N LYS A 494 -23.60 5.96 29.83
CA LYS A 494 -23.56 6.42 28.43
C LYS A 494 -24.07 5.39 27.44
N LYS A 495 -23.89 4.11 27.70
CA LYS A 495 -24.52 3.06 26.89
C LYS A 495 -26.05 3.14 26.93
N LYS A 496 -26.64 3.47 28.09
CA LYS A 496 -28.10 3.71 28.21
C LYS A 496 -28.56 4.94 27.44
N GLU A 497 -27.68 5.91 27.23
CA GLU A 497 -27.89 7.06 26.34
C GLU A 497 -27.60 6.75 24.87
N GLY A 498 -27.25 5.49 24.55
CA GLY A 498 -27.02 5.02 23.19
C GLY A 498 -25.61 5.22 22.67
N TRP A 499 -24.59 5.42 23.51
CA TRP A 499 -23.21 5.54 23.06
C TRP A 499 -22.60 4.16 22.80
N ALA A 500 -21.76 4.05 21.77
CA ALA A 500 -20.98 2.85 21.48
C ALA A 500 -19.59 2.94 22.14
N PHE A 501 -19.08 1.81 22.61
CA PHE A 501 -17.77 1.71 23.25
C PHE A 501 -17.00 0.52 22.68
N VAL A 502 -15.79 0.76 22.20
CA VAL A 502 -14.92 -0.21 21.54
C VAL A 502 -13.57 -0.24 22.25
N PHE A 503 -13.11 -1.44 22.62
CA PHE A 503 -11.84 -1.63 23.33
C PHE A 503 -10.91 -2.56 22.55
N MET A 504 -9.73 -2.07 22.21
CA MET A 504 -8.68 -2.82 21.55
C MET A 504 -7.46 -2.87 22.47
N GLY A 505 -7.15 -4.06 22.97
CA GLY A 505 -6.08 -4.26 23.94
C GLY A 505 -5.02 -5.27 23.47
N ALA A 506 -3.74 -4.96 23.71
CA ALA A 506 -2.64 -5.90 23.51
C ALA A 506 -2.04 -6.37 24.83
N ASN A 507 -1.52 -7.60 24.82
CA ASN A 507 -0.75 -8.20 25.93
C ASN A 507 -1.46 -8.23 27.31
N GLN A 508 -2.76 -7.96 27.31
CA GLN A 508 -3.67 -8.04 28.46
C GLN A 508 -4.83 -8.96 28.17
N ASP A 509 -5.48 -9.46 29.23
CA ASP A 509 -6.82 -10.03 29.10
C ASP A 509 -7.78 -8.86 28.83
N SER A 510 -7.83 -8.40 27.57
CA SER A 510 -8.60 -7.22 27.17
C SER A 510 -10.09 -7.43 27.44
N TYR A 511 -10.54 -8.68 27.45
CA TYR A 511 -11.89 -9.04 27.86
C TYR A 511 -12.09 -8.81 29.36
N ALA A 512 -11.17 -9.24 30.23
CA ALA A 512 -11.29 -8.94 31.66
C ALA A 512 -11.18 -7.44 31.96
N THR A 513 -10.26 -6.72 31.30
CA THR A 513 -10.12 -5.26 31.44
C THR A 513 -11.38 -4.55 30.92
N GLY A 514 -11.85 -4.90 29.73
CA GLY A 514 -13.05 -4.34 29.10
C GLY A 514 -14.31 -4.62 29.90
N ASP A 515 -14.52 -5.87 30.35
CA ASP A 515 -15.65 -6.25 31.21
C ASP A 515 -15.61 -5.46 32.53
N GLY A 516 -14.41 -5.27 33.11
CA GLY A 516 -14.19 -4.45 34.31
C GLY A 516 -14.44 -2.96 34.14
N LEU A 517 -14.52 -2.47 32.89
CA LEU A 517 -14.83 -1.07 32.54
C LEU A 517 -16.21 -0.90 31.90
N GLY A 518 -16.98 -1.98 31.73
CA GLY A 518 -18.34 -1.93 31.19
C GLY A 518 -18.42 -2.03 29.66
N PHE A 519 -17.34 -2.45 28.98
CA PHE A 519 -17.36 -2.69 27.54
C PHE A 519 -18.05 -4.02 27.23
N HIS A 520 -18.77 -4.08 26.11
CA HIS A 520 -19.34 -5.35 25.66
C HIS A 520 -18.26 -6.25 25.07
N ARG A 521 -18.34 -7.56 25.34
CA ARG A 521 -17.42 -8.55 24.76
C ARG A 521 -17.43 -8.52 23.22
N GLY A 522 -18.57 -8.27 22.57
CA GLY A 522 -18.65 -8.14 21.11
C GLY A 522 -17.93 -6.89 20.55
N SER A 523 -17.69 -5.89 21.41
CA SER A 523 -16.97 -4.65 21.08
C SER A 523 -15.58 -4.59 21.70
N THR A 524 -15.06 -5.72 22.17
CA THR A 524 -13.72 -5.85 22.77
C THR A 524 -12.88 -6.79 21.91
N GLN A 525 -11.63 -6.43 21.61
CA GLN A 525 -10.74 -7.21 20.77
C GLN A 525 -9.34 -7.31 21.40
N ASN A 526 -8.78 -8.52 21.42
CA ASN A 526 -7.34 -8.72 21.67
C ASN A 526 -6.53 -8.51 20.39
N PHE A 527 -5.33 -7.96 20.52
CA PHE A 527 -4.36 -7.96 19.43
C PHE A 527 -2.95 -8.28 19.94
N ARG A 528 -2.07 -8.72 19.03
CA ARG A 528 -0.66 -8.97 19.34
C ARG A 528 0.05 -7.64 19.53
N GLY A 529 0.77 -7.46 20.64
CA GLY A 529 1.51 -6.22 20.93
C GLY A 529 2.81 -6.06 20.15
N ASP A 530 2.74 -6.25 18.83
CA ASP A 530 3.79 -5.95 17.88
C ASP A 530 3.22 -5.24 16.65
N GLY A 531 4.07 -4.92 15.67
CA GLY A 531 3.64 -4.13 14.51
C GLY A 531 2.59 -4.81 13.64
N MET A 532 2.58 -6.14 13.55
CA MET A 532 1.55 -6.88 12.79
C MET A 532 0.20 -6.78 13.50
N GLY A 533 0.14 -7.15 14.79
CA GLY A 533 -1.13 -7.10 15.53
C GLY A 533 -1.68 -5.69 15.67
N THR A 534 -0.80 -4.68 15.79
CA THR A 534 -1.20 -3.27 15.75
C THR A 534 -1.90 -2.92 14.44
N ARG A 535 -1.32 -3.32 13.29
CA ARG A 535 -1.91 -3.08 11.97
C ARG A 535 -3.26 -3.79 11.81
N THR A 536 -3.34 -5.08 12.13
CA THR A 536 -4.58 -5.87 12.03
C THR A 536 -5.68 -5.31 12.95
N SER A 537 -5.33 -4.77 14.12
CA SER A 537 -6.28 -4.14 15.05
C SER A 537 -6.88 -2.84 14.47
N PHE A 538 -6.05 -1.96 13.89
CA PHE A 538 -6.54 -0.76 13.21
C PHE A 538 -7.41 -1.07 11.99
N GLU A 539 -7.11 -2.14 11.28
CA GLU A 539 -7.94 -2.64 10.17
C GLU A 539 -9.29 -3.16 10.66
N SER A 540 -9.31 -3.96 11.73
CA SER A 540 -10.53 -4.50 12.34
C SER A 540 -11.49 -3.38 12.74
N VAL A 541 -11.03 -2.34 13.44
CA VAL A 541 -11.88 -1.22 13.84
C VAL A 541 -12.29 -0.34 12.65
N ASN A 542 -11.44 -0.22 11.63
CA ASN A 542 -11.77 0.50 10.41
C ASN A 542 -12.94 -0.14 9.66
N LEU A 543 -12.90 -1.47 9.46
CA LEU A 543 -13.98 -2.22 8.82
C LEU A 543 -15.27 -2.17 9.64
N ALA A 544 -15.16 -2.41 10.95
CA ALA A 544 -16.31 -2.37 11.86
C ALA A 544 -17.00 -1.00 11.87
N LEU A 545 -16.22 0.09 11.88
CA LEU A 545 -16.76 1.45 11.82
C LEU A 545 -17.36 1.76 10.43
N ALA A 546 -16.76 1.27 9.35
CA ALA A 546 -17.30 1.46 8.01
C ALA A 546 -18.70 0.84 7.88
N ASP A 547 -18.84 -0.39 8.36
CA ASP A 547 -20.13 -1.09 8.39
C ASP A 547 -21.10 -0.37 9.32
N TYR A 548 -20.65 0.06 10.49
CA TYR A 548 -21.49 0.83 11.42
C TYR A 548 -22.04 2.11 10.77
N ARG A 549 -21.19 2.89 10.09
CA ARG A 549 -21.58 4.18 9.48
C ARG A 549 -22.56 4.02 8.33
N THR A 550 -22.44 2.95 7.57
CA THR A 550 -23.27 2.66 6.40
C THR A 550 -24.53 1.85 6.73
N SER A 551 -24.62 1.33 7.96
CA SER A 551 -25.77 0.59 8.47
C SER A 551 -26.99 1.47 8.74
N ASN A 552 -28.17 0.87 8.64
CA ASN A 552 -29.41 1.52 9.08
C ASN A 552 -29.49 1.62 10.62
N HIS A 553 -30.50 2.34 11.12
CA HIS A 553 -30.67 2.56 12.56
C HIS A 553 -30.76 1.25 13.37
N GLU A 554 -31.54 0.26 12.94
CA GLU A 554 -31.72 -1.00 13.69
C GLU A 554 -30.39 -1.75 13.84
N GLU A 555 -29.63 -1.81 12.75
CA GLU A 555 -28.33 -2.46 12.71
C GLU A 555 -27.28 -1.70 13.52
N LYS A 556 -27.29 -0.36 13.51
CA LYS A 556 -26.47 0.46 14.41
C LYS A 556 -26.76 0.15 15.87
N GLN A 557 -28.05 0.05 16.26
CA GLN A 557 -28.41 -0.30 17.64
C GLN A 557 -27.91 -1.69 18.06
N ARG A 558 -27.94 -2.68 17.15
CA ARG A 558 -27.36 -4.01 17.40
C ARG A 558 -25.84 -3.92 17.58
N ARG A 559 -25.15 -3.23 16.68
CA ARG A 559 -23.69 -3.09 16.68
C ARG A 559 -23.13 -2.34 17.89
N LYS A 560 -23.93 -1.53 18.59
CA LYS A 560 -23.49 -0.88 19.85
C LYS A 560 -23.03 -1.90 20.91
N ALA A 561 -23.63 -3.10 20.92
CA ALA A 561 -23.24 -4.18 21.82
C ALA A 561 -22.31 -5.24 21.18
N ASP A 562 -22.17 -5.22 19.85
CA ASP A 562 -21.34 -6.14 19.08
C ASP A 562 -20.71 -5.41 17.89
N PHE A 563 -19.76 -4.54 18.18
CA PHE A 563 -19.23 -3.60 17.20
C PHE A 563 -18.49 -4.30 16.05
N PHE A 564 -17.74 -5.35 16.38
CA PHE A 564 -16.98 -6.13 15.43
C PHE A 564 -17.84 -7.16 14.68
N ASP A 565 -19.07 -7.44 15.13
CA ASP A 565 -19.99 -8.36 14.46
C ASP A 565 -19.37 -9.73 14.19
N GLY A 566 -18.62 -10.24 15.17
CA GLY A 566 -17.85 -11.48 15.09
C GLY A 566 -16.56 -11.43 14.26
N ARG A 567 -16.27 -10.36 13.52
CA ARG A 567 -15.03 -10.20 12.73
C ARG A 567 -13.92 -9.58 13.58
N LYS A 568 -13.13 -10.45 14.23
CA LYS A 568 -12.02 -10.05 15.10
C LYS A 568 -10.69 -10.64 14.66
N GLU A 569 -10.26 -10.30 13.45
CA GLU A 569 -9.08 -10.88 12.80
C GLU A 569 -7.78 -10.69 13.60
N ALA A 570 -7.64 -9.58 14.32
CA ALA A 570 -6.49 -9.35 15.20
C ALA A 570 -6.36 -10.38 16.35
N GLU A 571 -7.44 -11.11 16.69
CA GLU A 571 -7.40 -12.19 17.68
C GLU A 571 -6.87 -13.50 17.11
N VAL A 572 -7.12 -13.75 15.81
CA VAL A 572 -6.61 -14.94 15.11
C VAL A 572 -5.08 -14.90 15.09
N ASP A 573 -4.52 -13.71 14.87
CA ASP A 573 -3.07 -13.48 14.91
C ASP A 573 -2.46 -13.60 16.32
N ASP A 574 -3.22 -13.29 17.39
CA ASP A 574 -2.78 -13.41 18.78
C ASP A 574 -2.86 -14.85 19.32
N LEU A 575 -3.83 -15.65 18.86
CA LEU A 575 -4.01 -17.04 19.29
C LEU A 575 -2.99 -18.01 18.67
N ASN A 576 -2.27 -17.61 17.62
CA ASN A 576 -1.23 -18.41 16.95
C ASN A 576 0.17 -18.31 17.62
N ARG A 577 0.23 -18.02 18.93
CA ARG A 577 1.46 -17.90 19.74
C ARG A 577 2.12 -19.23 20.09
#